data_AF-A0A2X3FEN9-F1
#
_entry.id   AF-A0A2X3FEN9-F1
#
_cell.length_a   1.000
_cell.length_b   1.000
_cell.length_c   1.000
_cell.angle_alpha   90.00
_cell.angle_beta   90.00
_cell.angle_gamma   90.00
#
_symmetry.space_group_name_H-M   'P 1'
#
loop_
_entity.id
_entity.type
_entity.pdbx_description
1 polymer ?
#
loop_
_entity_poly.entity_id
_entity_poly.type
_entity_poly.pdbx_seq_one_letter_code
_entity_poly.pdbx_strand_id
1 'polypeptide(L)' 'MAAAPSGASTGSREALELRDGDKSRFLGKGVTKAVAAVNGPIAQAILGKDAKDQAGIDKIMIDLDGTENKI' A
#
# COMPACT_ATOMS: atom_id res chain seq x y z
N MET A 1 -5.74 -15.90 0.06
CA MET A 1 -6.17 -14.69 -0.69
C MET A 1 -6.32 -13.57 0.33
N ALA A 2 -5.76 -12.39 0.07
CA ALA A 2 -5.84 -11.24 0.95
C ALA A 2 -6.36 -10.04 0.15
N ALA A 3 -7.08 -9.14 0.81
CA ALA A 3 -7.59 -7.88 0.23
C ALA A 3 -7.61 -6.80 1.31
N ALA A 4 -7.25 -5.57 0.95
CA ALA A 4 -7.33 -4.44 1.87
C ALA A 4 -8.77 -3.88 1.88
N PRO A 5 -9.40 -3.71 3.06
CA PRO A 5 -10.68 -3.01 3.17
C PRO A 5 -10.49 -1.50 3.01
N SER A 6 -11.59 -0.78 2.79
CA SER A 6 -11.59 0.70 2.71
C SER A 6 -12.60 1.29 3.69
N GLY A 7 -12.15 2.27 4.48
CA GLY A 7 -12.96 2.98 5.46
C GLY A 7 -13.73 4.16 4.84
N ALA A 8 -14.94 4.41 5.36
CA ALA A 8 -15.74 5.59 4.97
C ALA A 8 -15.38 6.86 5.77
N SER A 9 -14.74 6.70 6.94
CA SER A 9 -14.32 7.78 7.84
C SER A 9 -12.81 7.86 7.84
N THR A 10 -12.22 8.73 7.02
CA THR A 10 -10.77 8.97 6.99
C THR A 10 -10.35 9.79 8.20
N GLY A 11 -10.18 9.13 9.35
CA GLY A 11 -9.61 9.79 10.53
C GLY A 11 -8.23 10.34 10.20
N SER A 12 -7.86 11.51 10.72
CA SER A 12 -6.57 12.17 10.40
C SER A 12 -5.32 11.41 10.85
N ARG A 13 -5.48 10.28 11.55
CA ARG A 13 -4.39 9.40 12.02
C ARG A 13 -4.39 8.02 11.36
N GLU A 14 -5.25 7.79 10.37
CA GLU A 14 -5.24 6.55 9.60
C GLU A 14 -4.12 6.56 8.56
N ALA A 15 -3.55 5.38 8.28
CA ALA A 15 -2.64 5.23 7.16
C ALA A 15 -3.33 5.62 5.85
N LEU A 16 -2.62 6.35 4.99
CA LEU A 16 -3.23 6.94 3.79
C LEU A 16 -3.56 5.88 2.73
N GLU A 17 -4.85 5.73 2.42
CA GLU A 17 -5.30 4.95 1.27
C GLU A 17 -5.00 5.69 -0.05
N LEU A 18 -4.15 5.11 -0.90
CA LEU A 18 -3.77 5.72 -2.17
C LEU A 18 -4.83 5.50 -3.25
N ARG A 19 -5.52 6.59 -3.63
CA ARG A 19 -6.47 6.64 -4.74
C ARG A 19 -5.88 7.26 -6.00
N ASP A 20 -6.38 6.86 -7.15
CA ASP A 20 -5.92 7.32 -8.45
C ASP A 20 -6.24 8.81 -8.69
N GLY A 21 -7.40 9.27 -8.23
CA GLY A 21 -7.90 10.64 -8.41
C GLY A 21 -8.48 10.91 -9.80
N ASP A 22 -8.45 9.93 -10.70
CA ASP A 22 -9.03 10.01 -12.05
C ASP A 22 -10.56 9.93 -12.00
N LYS A 23 -11.23 11.09 -12.12
CA LYS A 23 -12.70 11.18 -12.06
C LYS A 23 -13.41 10.40 -13.16
N SER A 24 -12.74 10.10 -14.28
CA SER A 24 -13.32 9.31 -15.36
C SER A 24 -13.44 7.82 -15.01
N ARG A 25 -12.69 7.36 -14.01
CA ARG A 25 -12.66 5.95 -13.57
C ARG A 25 -13.08 5.82 -12.13
N PHE A 26 -14.18 5.11 -11.89
CA PHE A 26 -14.73 4.89 -10.55
C PHE A 26 -14.86 6.17 -9.71
N LEU A 27 -15.18 7.30 -10.34
CA LEU A 27 -15.31 8.61 -9.69
C LEU A 27 -14.04 9.04 -8.92
N GLY A 28 -12.86 8.70 -9.41
CA GLY A 28 -11.57 9.02 -8.76
C GLY A 28 -11.10 7.97 -7.75
N LYS A 29 -11.91 6.94 -7.49
CA LYS A 29 -11.63 5.92 -6.45
C LYS A 29 -10.84 4.70 -6.95
N GLY A 30 -10.36 4.74 -8.19
CA GLY A 30 -9.42 3.73 -8.69
C GLY A 30 -8.18 3.61 -7.79
N VAL A 31 -7.49 2.48 -7.84
CA VAL A 31 -6.31 2.17 -7.01
C VAL A 31 -5.13 1.64 -7.83
N THR A 32 -5.09 1.94 -9.13
CA THR A 32 -4.05 1.45 -10.04
C THR A 32 -2.64 1.90 -9.63
N LYS A 33 -2.49 3.07 -9.01
CA LYS A 33 -1.21 3.51 -8.43
C LYS A 33 -0.73 2.61 -7.28
N ALA A 34 -1.62 2.25 -6.36
CA ALA A 34 -1.30 1.33 -5.28
C ALA A 34 -0.94 -0.07 -5.82
N VAL A 35 -1.69 -0.56 -6.81
CA VAL A 35 -1.38 -1.84 -7.48
C VAL A 35 -0.01 -1.79 -8.17
N ALA A 36 0.33 -0.68 -8.82
CA ALA A 36 1.63 -0.50 -9.45
C ALA A 36 2.79 -0.48 -8.42
N ALA A 37 2.58 0.13 -7.26
CA ALA A 37 3.57 0.10 -6.16
C ALA A 37 3.81 -1.33 -5.65
N VAL A 38 2.75 -2.14 -5.51
CA VAL A 38 2.85 -3.56 -5.13
C VAL A 38 3.62 -4.36 -6.18
N ASN A 39 3.22 -4.26 -7.46
CA ASN A 39 3.80 -5.05 -8.54
C ASN A 39 5.22 -4.61 -8.94
N GLY A 40 5.63 -3.40 -8.57
CA GLY A 40 6.95 -2.84 -8.88
C GLY A 40 7.87 -2.82 -7.64
N PRO A 41 8.05 -1.64 -7.01
CA PRO A 41 9.06 -1.45 -5.97
C PRO A 41 8.90 -2.39 -4.76
N ILE A 42 7.68 -2.67 -4.30
CA ILE A 42 7.46 -3.58 -3.17
C ILE A 42 7.86 -5.01 -3.56
N ALA A 43 7.36 -5.52 -4.69
CA ALA A 43 7.74 -6.84 -5.18
C ALA A 43 9.26 -6.98 -5.32
N GLN A 44 9.95 -5.97 -5.89
CA GLN A 44 11.42 -5.98 -6.02
C GLN A 44 12.14 -6.03 -4.66
N ALA A 45 11.61 -5.38 -3.63
CA ALA A 45 12.24 -5.32 -2.32
C ALA A 45 12.08 -6.62 -1.49
N ILE A 46 10.97 -7.34 -1.67
CA ILE A 46 10.62 -8.51 -0.83
C ILE A 46 10.73 -9.86 -1.55
N LEU A 47 10.97 -9.89 -2.87
CA LEU A 47 11.14 -11.14 -3.60
C LEU A 47 12.32 -11.95 -3.01
N GLY A 48 12.09 -13.23 -2.75
CA GLY A 48 13.11 -14.13 -2.20
C GLY A 48 13.35 -14.00 -0.69
N LYS A 49 12.58 -13.17 0.04
CA LYS A 49 12.55 -13.17 1.51
C LYS A 49 11.72 -14.34 2.04
N ASP A 50 12.02 -14.79 3.26
CA ASP A 50 11.22 -15.81 3.93
C ASP A 50 9.86 -15.22 4.32
N ALA A 51 8.78 -15.80 3.81
CA ALA A 51 7.42 -15.38 4.11
C ALA A 51 7.05 -15.54 5.60
N LYS A 52 7.80 -16.33 6.38
CA LYS A 52 7.62 -16.45 7.84
C LYS A 52 8.25 -15.29 8.62
N ASP A 53 9.16 -14.54 8.01
CA ASP A 53 9.75 -13.34 8.61
C ASP A 53 8.84 -12.13 8.40
N GLN A 54 7.67 -12.16 9.04
CA GLN A 54 6.66 -11.12 8.90
C GLN A 54 7.20 -9.75 9.32
N ALA A 55 7.89 -9.68 10.47
CA ALA A 55 8.44 -8.43 10.98
C ALA A 55 9.53 -7.85 10.08
N GLY A 56 10.36 -8.71 9.48
CA GLY A 56 11.36 -8.28 8.49
C GLY A 56 10.72 -7.75 7.20
N ILE A 57 9.71 -8.44 6.68
CA ILE A 57 8.96 -8.00 5.48
C ILE A 57 8.25 -6.67 5.74
N ASP A 58 7.56 -6.54 6.87
CA ASP A 58 6.88 -5.30 7.26
C ASP A 58 7.88 -4.15 7.32
N LYS A 59 9.00 -4.33 8.03
CA LYS A 59 10.04 -3.30 8.13
C LYS A 59 10.57 -2.86 6.77
N ILE A 60 10.81 -3.80 5.84
CA ILE A 60 11.26 -3.45 4.48
C ILE A 60 10.23 -2.55 3.78
N MET A 61 8.94 -2.86 3.90
CA MET A 61 7.88 -2.06 3.25
C MET A 61 7.73 -0.67 3.87
N ILE A 62 7.90 -0.55 5.19
CA ILE A 62 7.85 0.72 5.93
C ILE A 62 9.02 1.61 5.55
N ASP A 63 10.23 1.05 5.60
CA ASP A 63 11.47 1.74 5.24
C ASP A 63 11.43 2.18 3.76
N LEU A 64 10.79 1.38 2.88
CA LEU A 64 10.61 1.69 1.45
C LEU A 64 9.59 2.81 1.19
N ASP A 65 8.49 2.90 1.95
CA ASP A 65 7.52 3.99 1.80
C ASP A 65 8.12 5.32 2.29
N GLY A 66 8.87 5.30 3.39
CA GLY A 66 9.64 6.44 3.87
C GLY A 66 8.80 7.62 4.37
N THR A 67 7.48 7.47 4.51
CA THR A 67 6.59 8.50 5.06
C THR A 67 6.11 8.16 6.47
N GLU A 68 5.88 9.17 7.30
CA GLU A 68 5.34 8.98 8.66
C GLU A 68 3.93 8.35 8.67
N ASN A 69 3.17 8.48 7.57
CA ASN A 69 1.76 8.10 7.49
C ASN A 69 1.51 6.76 6.77
N LYS A 70 2.53 5.92 6.59
CA LYS A 70 2.39 4.48 6.33
C LYS A 70 3.41 3.68 7.15
N ILE A 71 3.14 3.67 8.46
CA ILE A 71 3.84 2.95 9.53
C ILE A 71 3.90 1.45 9.25
#